data_AF-G7TLS2-F1
#
_entry.id   AF-G7TLS2-F1
#
_cell.length_a   1.000
_cell.length_b   1.000
_cell.length_c   1.000
_cell.angle_alpha   90.00
_cell.angle_beta   90.00
_cell.angle_gamma   90.00
#
_symmetry.space_group_name_H-M   'P 1'
#
loop_
_entity.id
_entity.type
_entity.pdbx_description
1 polymer ?
#
loop_
_entity_poly.entity_id
_entity_poly.type
_entity_poly.pdbx_seq_one_letter_code
_entity_poly.pdbx_strand_id
1 'polypeptide(L)'
;MLSVQQGMKQEGVSVPMTKLCQWFGVARRTMYYTPTRSPAKVKPELAEPIKELIEAQPSFGYRTVAALLGMNKNTVQRIFQLNGWQVRKRPLGQRPRVEAKVSRAQKPDQRWATDLCRV
;
A
#
# COMPACT_ATOMS: atom_id res chain seq x y z
N MET A 1 -19.08 -18.60 -13.68
CA MET A 1 -19.87 -19.29 -14.73
C MET A 1 -19.27 -20.61 -15.20
N LEU A 2 -17.93 -20.77 -15.29
CA LEU A 2 -17.34 -22.06 -15.69
C LEU A 2 -17.74 -23.21 -14.74
N SER A 3 -17.74 -22.94 -13.43
CA SER A 3 -18.26 -23.87 -12.40
C SER A 3 -19.74 -24.21 -12.59
N VAL A 4 -20.56 -23.20 -12.91
CA VAL A 4 -22.00 -23.37 -13.16
C VAL A 4 -22.25 -24.23 -14.40
N GLN A 5 -21.51 -23.98 -15.48
CA GLN A 5 -21.61 -24.78 -16.70
C GLN A 5 -21.18 -26.24 -16.48
N GLN A 6 -20.15 -26.47 -15.65
CA GLN A 6 -19.74 -27.81 -15.26
C GLN A 6 -20.80 -28.53 -14.42
N GLY A 7 -21.42 -27.85 -13.45
CA GLY A 7 -22.51 -28.41 -12.64
C GLY A 7 -23.71 -28.82 -13.49
N MET A 8 -24.18 -27.94 -14.39
CA MET A 8 -25.29 -28.28 -15.29
C MET A 8 -24.97 -29.45 -16.22
N LYS A 9 -23.72 -29.54 -16.69
CA LYS A 9 -23.26 -30.66 -17.52
C LYS A 9 -23.25 -31.98 -16.74
N GLN A 10 -22.91 -31.97 -15.46
CA GLN A 10 -22.96 -33.14 -14.58
C GLN A 10 -24.40 -33.60 -14.35
N GLU A 11 -25.36 -32.68 -14.33
CA GLU A 11 -26.80 -32.96 -14.28
C GLU A 11 -27.40 -33.35 -15.66
N GLY A 12 -26.55 -33.52 -16.69
CA GLY A 12 -26.97 -33.92 -18.04
C GLY A 12 -27.48 -32.78 -18.92
N VAL A 13 -27.46 -31.54 -18.43
CA VAL A 13 -27.93 -30.36 -19.16
C VAL A 13 -26.75 -29.64 -19.80
N SER A 14 -26.62 -29.77 -21.13
CA SER A 14 -25.60 -29.06 -21.89
C SER A 14 -26.08 -27.67 -22.29
N VAL A 15 -25.53 -26.62 -21.65
CA VAL A 15 -25.83 -25.22 -21.96
C VAL A 15 -24.61 -24.52 -22.54
N PRO A 16 -24.73 -23.81 -23.69
CA PRO A 16 -23.64 -23.00 -24.21
C PRO A 16 -23.41 -21.77 -23.33
N MET A 17 -22.14 -21.38 -23.19
CA MET A 17 -21.73 -20.24 -22.36
C MET A 17 -22.42 -18.93 -22.76
N THR A 18 -22.78 -18.76 -24.03
CA THR A 18 -23.57 -17.62 -24.53
C THR A 18 -24.96 -17.52 -23.87
N LYS A 19 -25.69 -18.64 -23.75
CA LYS A 19 -26.99 -18.66 -23.06
C LYS A 19 -26.84 -18.37 -21.58
N LEU A 20 -25.83 -18.96 -20.93
CA LEU A 20 -25.54 -18.66 -19.52
C LEU A 20 -25.26 -17.17 -19.31
N CYS A 21 -24.36 -16.60 -20.13
CA CYS A 21 -24.05 -15.17 -20.08
C CYS A 21 -25.31 -14.30 -20.26
N GLN A 22 -26.20 -14.66 -21.18
CA GLN A 22 -27.46 -13.96 -21.43
C GLN A 22 -28.42 -14.05 -20.24
N TRP A 23 -28.61 -15.23 -19.65
CA TRP A 23 -29.47 -15.42 -18.47
C TRP A 23 -29.01 -14.62 -17.26
N PHE A 24 -27.69 -14.53 -17.05
CA PHE A 24 -27.10 -13.79 -15.94
C PHE A 24 -26.86 -12.30 -16.26
N GLY A 25 -27.21 -11.82 -17.47
CA GLY A 25 -27.03 -10.42 -17.85
C GLY A 25 -25.57 -9.96 -17.93
N VAL A 26 -24.62 -10.89 -18.13
CA VAL A 26 -23.18 -10.57 -18.21
C VAL A 26 -22.70 -10.66 -19.66
N ALA A 27 -21.93 -9.68 -20.11
CA ALA A 27 -21.29 -9.75 -21.42
C ALA A 27 -20.26 -10.89 -21.47
N ARG A 28 -20.36 -11.77 -22.48
CA ARG A 28 -19.44 -12.90 -22.67
C ARG A 28 -17.96 -12.48 -22.73
N ARG A 29 -17.67 -11.30 -23.29
CA ARG A 29 -16.30 -10.75 -23.37
C ARG A 29 -15.70 -10.51 -21.98
N THR A 30 -16.50 -10.03 -21.03
CA THR A 30 -16.08 -9.79 -19.65
C THR A 30 -15.80 -11.10 -18.92
N MET A 31 -16.54 -12.16 -19.23
CA MET A 31 -16.37 -13.47 -18.59
C MET A 31 -15.00 -14.11 -18.83
N TYR A 32 -14.38 -13.84 -19.97
CA TYR A 32 -13.04 -14.35 -20.29
C TYR A 32 -11.93 -13.33 -20.01
N TYR A 33 -12.28 -12.11 -19.61
CA TYR A 33 -11.30 -11.07 -19.34
C TYR A 33 -10.66 -11.30 -17.97
N THR A 34 -9.37 -11.60 -17.98
CA THR A 34 -8.55 -11.62 -16.78
C THR A 34 -7.79 -10.30 -16.69
N PRO A 35 -8.07 -9.43 -15.70
CA PRO A 35 -7.35 -8.17 -15.56
C PRO A 35 -5.88 -8.43 -15.23
N THR A 36 -4.99 -8.06 -16.16
CA THR A 36 -3.54 -8.14 -15.98
C THR A 36 -3.01 -6.82 -15.43
N ARG A 37 -3.26 -6.52 -14.16
CA ARG A 37 -2.62 -5.36 -13.52
C ARG A 37 -1.17 -5.73 -13.15
N SER A 38 -0.21 -5.00 -13.69
CA SER A 38 1.18 -5.13 -13.28
C SER A 38 1.36 -4.65 -11.83
N PRO A 39 2.29 -5.27 -11.06
CA PRO A 39 2.62 -4.79 -9.73
C PRO A 39 3.23 -3.38 -9.82
N ALA A 40 3.00 -2.59 -8.78
CA ALA A 40 3.60 -1.27 -8.69
C ALA A 40 5.13 -1.41 -8.61
N LYS A 41 5.84 -0.69 -9.48
CA LYS A 41 7.31 -0.67 -9.51
C LYS A 41 7.82 0.59 -8.82
N VAL A 42 8.87 0.43 -8.01
CA VAL A 42 9.62 1.53 -7.41
C VAL A 42 10.87 1.76 -8.24
N LYS A 43 11.18 3.01 -8.58
CA LYS A 43 12.44 3.36 -9.25
C LYS A 43 13.57 3.35 -8.22
N PRO A 44 14.66 2.58 -8.42
CA PRO A 44 15.75 2.47 -7.45
C PRO A 44 16.42 3.82 -7.18
N GLU A 45 16.61 4.63 -8.22
CA GLU A 45 17.19 5.99 -8.15
C GLU A 45 16.49 6.91 -7.14
N LEU A 46 15.18 6.73 -6.92
CA LEU A 46 14.41 7.52 -5.95
C LEU A 46 14.40 6.87 -4.56
N ALA A 47 14.54 5.54 -4.51
CA ALA A 47 14.44 4.78 -3.26
C ALA A 47 15.77 4.73 -2.50
N GLU A 48 16.90 4.70 -3.20
CA GLU A 48 18.25 4.70 -2.61
C GLU A 48 18.50 5.91 -1.70
N PRO A 49 18.34 7.16 -2.13
CA PRO A 49 18.58 8.32 -1.26
C PRO A 49 17.59 8.39 -0.09
N ILE A 50 16.36 7.88 -0.28
CA ILE A 50 15.38 7.74 0.81
C ILE A 50 15.88 6.73 1.82
N LYS A 51 16.36 5.57 1.36
CA LYS A 51 16.83 4.47 2.21
C LYS A 51 18.03 4.91 3.04
N GLU A 52 19.02 5.54 2.40
CA GLU A 52 20.22 6.08 3.07
C GLU A 52 19.83 7.07 4.19
N LEU A 53 18.88 7.96 3.92
CA LEU A 53 18.44 8.94 4.91
C LEU A 53 17.68 8.29 6.08
N ILE A 54 16.89 7.24 5.82
CA ILE A 54 16.21 6.49 6.89
C ILE A 54 17.22 5.71 7.73
N GLU A 55 18.22 5.09 7.11
CA GLU A 55 19.28 4.35 7.81
C GLU A 55 20.13 5.29 8.69
N ALA A 56 20.46 6.48 8.18
CA ALA A 56 21.17 7.50 8.94
C ALA A 56 20.33 8.05 10.10
N GLN A 57 19.03 8.26 9.89
CA GLN A 57 18.14 8.79 10.93
C GLN A 57 16.75 8.10 10.91
N PRO A 58 16.58 6.99 11.65
CA PRO A 58 15.32 6.22 11.70
C PRO A 58 14.13 6.97 12.32
N SER A 59 14.38 8.16 12.90
CA SER A 59 13.34 8.98 13.51
C SER A 59 12.57 9.84 12.50
N PHE A 60 13.06 9.98 11.27
CA PHE A 60 12.47 10.85 10.27
C PHE A 60 11.30 10.20 9.56
N GLY A 61 10.13 10.86 9.61
CA GLY A 61 8.96 10.51 8.82
C GLY A 61 9.10 10.79 7.32
N TYR A 62 8.19 10.25 6.51
CA TYR A 62 8.17 10.49 5.05
C TYR A 62 8.07 11.98 4.67
N ARG A 63 7.43 12.81 5.52
CA ARG A 63 7.35 14.27 5.31
C ARG A 63 8.69 14.96 5.47
N THR A 64 9.43 14.61 6.52
CA THR A 64 10.76 15.12 6.82
C THR A 64 11.74 14.69 5.73
N VAL A 65 11.71 13.41 5.36
CA VAL A 65 12.53 12.87 4.27
C VAL A 65 12.25 13.62 2.96
N ALA A 66 10.98 13.86 2.63
CA ALA A 66 10.62 14.61 1.43
C ALA A 66 11.15 16.05 1.46
N ALA A 67 11.01 16.75 2.58
CA ALA A 67 11.50 18.13 2.72
C ALA A 67 13.03 18.22 2.63
N LEU A 68 13.75 17.33 3.31
CA LEU A 68 15.22 17.31 3.33
C LEU A 68 15.82 16.97 1.96
N LEU A 69 15.20 16.03 1.25
CA LEU A 69 15.65 15.62 -0.08
C LEU A 69 15.08 16.49 -1.21
N GLY A 70 14.27 17.51 -0.89
CA GLY A 70 13.61 18.35 -1.90
C GLY A 70 12.67 17.59 -2.84
N MET A 71 12.19 16.41 -2.44
CA MET A 71 11.36 15.54 -3.26
C MET A 71 9.87 15.79 -3.06
N ASN A 72 9.06 15.45 -4.07
CA ASN A 72 7.62 15.47 -3.92
C ASN A 72 7.18 14.50 -2.81
N LYS A 73 6.51 15.04 -1.79
CA LYS A 73 5.97 14.29 -0.64
C LYS A 73 5.16 13.05 -1.05
N ASN A 74 4.35 13.14 -2.10
CA ASN A 74 3.48 12.04 -2.53
C ASN A 74 4.30 10.88 -3.12
N THR A 75 5.39 11.19 -3.81
CA THR A 75 6.33 10.19 -4.34
C THR A 75 7.01 9.45 -3.21
N VAL A 76 7.55 10.19 -2.23
CA VAL A 76 8.17 9.63 -1.04
C VAL A 76 7.16 8.76 -0.29
N GLN A 77 5.98 9.29 0.03
CA GLN A 77 4.93 8.55 0.73
C GLN A 77 4.54 7.24 0.02
N ARG A 78 4.45 7.25 -1.32
CA ARG A 78 4.16 6.05 -2.11
C ARG A 78 5.29 5.02 -2.01
N ILE A 79 6.56 5.43 -2.11
CA ILE A 79 7.72 4.54 -1.96
C ILE A 79 7.71 3.88 -0.58
N PHE A 80 7.45 4.67 0.46
CA PHE A 80 7.30 4.18 1.84
C PHE A 80 6.21 3.11 1.98
N GLN A 81 5.07 3.30 1.32
CA GLN A 81 3.98 2.32 1.35
C GLN A 81 4.32 1.04 0.58
N LEU A 82 4.95 1.17 -0.59
CA LEU A 82 5.31 0.02 -1.43
C LEU A 82 6.42 -0.84 -0.80
N ASN A 83 7.38 -0.21 -0.13
CA ASN A 83 8.49 -0.92 0.53
C ASN A 83 8.17 -1.31 1.99
N GLY A 84 7.02 -0.92 2.53
CA GLY A 84 6.64 -1.22 3.92
C GLY A 84 7.42 -0.43 4.98
N TRP A 85 8.09 0.66 4.61
CA TRP A 85 8.97 1.41 5.50
C TRP A 85 8.23 2.33 6.50
N GLN A 86 6.91 2.47 6.35
CA GLN A 86 6.10 3.28 7.24
C GLN A 86 5.78 2.50 8.52
N VAL A 87 6.22 3.01 9.67
CA VAL A 87 5.92 2.40 10.97
C VAL A 87 4.49 2.77 11.38
N ARG A 88 3.56 1.82 11.26
CA ARG A 88 2.15 2.01 11.69
C ARG A 88 1.92 1.73 13.17
N LYS A 89 2.62 0.75 13.73
CA LYS A 89 2.54 0.38 15.15
C LYS A 89 3.96 0.27 15.70
N ARG A 90 4.24 1.00 16.77
CA ARG A 90 5.54 0.92 17.45
C ARG A 90 5.55 -0.36 18.32
N PRO A 91 6.61 -1.17 18.29
CA PRO A 91 6.77 -2.23 19.28
C PRO A 91 6.83 -1.57 20.66
N LEU A 92 5.83 -1.82 21.48
CA LEU A 92 5.77 -1.38 22.87
C LEU A 92 6.66 -2.33 23.67
N GLY A 93 7.88 -1.89 23.99
CA GLY A 93 8.72 -2.56 25.00
C GLY A 93 8.21 -2.27 26.42
N GLN A 94 8.84 -2.88 27.42
CA GLN A 94 8.60 -2.61 28.85
C GLN A 94 9.22 -1.27 29.31
N ARG A 95 8.93 -0.19 28.60
CA ARG A 95 9.37 1.15 29.02
C ARG A 95 8.36 1.70 30.02
N PRO A 96 8.79 2.18 31.20
CA PRO A 96 7.91 2.93 32.08
C PRO A 96 7.24 4.04 31.27
N ARG A 97 5.94 4.21 31.46
CA ARG A 97 5.22 5.33 30.83
C ARG A 97 5.88 6.61 31.35
N VAL A 98 6.64 7.31 30.49
CA VAL A 98 7.18 8.63 30.80
C VAL A 98 6.03 9.50 31.28
N GLU A 99 6.21 10.20 32.41
CA GLU A 99 5.24 11.20 32.87
C GLU A 99 4.85 12.08 31.69
N ALA A 100 3.55 12.20 31.41
CA ALA A 100 3.04 12.88 30.23
C ALA A 100 3.32 14.39 30.30
N LYS A 101 4.56 14.79 30.04
CA LYS A 101 4.91 16.18 29.76
C LYS A 101 4.31 16.51 28.41
N VAL A 102 3.32 17.41 28.41
CA VAL A 102 2.71 17.90 27.19
C VAL A 102 3.82 18.46 26.29
N SER A 103 4.01 17.87 25.12
CA SER A 103 4.97 18.37 24.15
C SER A 103 4.46 19.70 23.58
N ARG A 104 4.95 20.83 24.10
CA ARG A 104 4.68 22.16 23.55
C ARG A 104 5.75 22.52 22.52
N ALA A 105 5.34 22.88 21.31
CA ALA A 105 6.19 23.50 20.29
C ALA A 105 5.86 25.00 20.22
N GLN A 106 6.87 25.84 19.99
CA GLN A 106 6.69 27.30 19.93
C GLN A 106 6.20 27.77 18.55
N LYS A 107 6.48 27.00 17.49
CA LYS A 107 6.06 27.28 16.12
C LYS A 107 5.57 26.00 15.42
N PRO A 108 4.72 26.12 14.39
CA PRO A 108 4.45 25.02 13.48
C PRO A 108 5.74 24.40 12.96
N ASP A 109 5.72 23.10 12.67
CA ASP A 109 6.82 22.37 12.03
C ASP A 109 8.15 22.27 12.82
N GLN A 110 8.19 22.70 14.08
CA GLN A 110 9.36 22.48 14.96
C GLN A 110 9.49 21.03 15.44
N ARG A 111 8.39 20.26 15.44
CA ARG A 111 8.37 18.85 15.85
C ARG A 111 7.62 18.02 14.82
N TRP A 112 8.37 17.28 14.01
CA TRP A 112 7.83 16.31 13.06
C TRP A 112 7.88 14.89 13.64
N ALA A 113 7.22 14.69 14.79
CA ALA A 113 7.26 13.44 15.55
C ALA A 113 6.10 12.48 15.25
N THR A 114 5.20 12.84 14.33
CA THR A 114 3.98 12.08 14.05
C THR A 114 4.26 10.80 13.27
N ASP A 115 5.27 10.82 12.41
CA ASP A 115 5.58 9.75 11.47
C ASP A 115 6.96 9.16 11.80
N LEU A 116 7.06 7.84 11.91
CA LEU A 116 8.32 7.10 12.08
C LEU A 116 8.56 6.19 10.88
N CYS A 117 9.84 5.94 10.62
CA CYS A 117 10.29 5.20 9.47
C CYS A 117 11.30 4.14 9.87
N ARG A 118 11.28 3.00 9.18
CA ARG A 118 12.23 1.92 9.38
C ARG A 118 12.34 1.13 8.09
N VAL A 119 13.56 0.85 7.66
CA VAL A 119 13.85 -0.05 6.53
C VAL A 119 13.71 -1.50 7.00
#